data_AF-A0A524EG82-F1
#
_entry.id   AF-A0A524EG82-F1
#
_cell.length_a   1.000
_cell.length_b   1.000
_cell.length_c   1.000
_cell.angle_alpha   90.00
_cell.angle_beta   90.00
_cell.angle_gamma   90.00
#
_symmetry.space_group_name_H-M   'P 1'
#
loop_
_entity.id
_entity.type
_entity.pdbx_description
1 polymer ?
#
loop_
_entity_poly.entity_id
_entity_poly.type
_entity_poly.pdbx_seq_one_letter_code
_entity_poly.pdbx_strand_id
1 'polypeptide(L)'
;MIDGKPKRRTIQERVEDIFELINSQNKPFPKSRLKDIGLNPKSAEKWLKLIDYIQKQPKIRLIQTEHNTFIEKVEGKYQALMRKMILDETLPFEQRL
;
A
#
# COMPACT_ATOMS: atom_id res chain seq x y z
N MET A 1 0.33 1.20 -39.15
CA MET A 1 0.56 2.14 -38.02
C MET A 1 -0.57 1.92 -37.02
N ILE A 2 -0.28 1.25 -35.91
CA ILE A 2 -1.31 0.97 -34.89
C ILE A 2 -1.40 2.21 -34.01
N ASP A 3 -2.58 2.82 -33.99
CA ASP A 3 -2.94 4.02 -33.23
C ASP A 3 -2.79 3.75 -31.72
N GLY A 4 -1.58 3.94 -31.20
CA GLY A 4 -1.17 3.57 -29.85
C GLY A 4 -1.67 4.59 -28.81
N LYS A 5 -2.98 4.71 -28.62
CA LYS A 5 -3.51 5.44 -27.45
C LYS A 5 -3.00 4.73 -26.19
N PRO A 6 -2.32 5.42 -25.25
CA PRO A 6 -1.82 4.79 -24.05
C PRO A 6 -3.00 4.19 -23.29
N LYS A 7 -2.99 2.86 -23.16
CA LYS A 7 -4.01 2.12 -22.43
C LYS A 7 -4.13 2.74 -21.03
N ARG A 8 -5.35 3.12 -20.64
CA ARG A 8 -5.58 3.64 -19.28
C ARG A 8 -5.23 2.52 -18.31
N ARG A 9 -4.23 2.75 -17.46
CA ARG A 9 -3.85 1.83 -16.39
C ARG A 9 -5.06 1.53 -15.50
N THR A 10 -5.24 0.26 -15.17
CA THR A 10 -6.19 -0.21 -14.17
C THR A 10 -5.76 0.24 -12.78
N ILE A 11 -6.66 0.10 -11.81
CA ILE A 11 -6.33 0.35 -10.39
C ILE A 11 -5.22 -0.61 -9.94
N GLN A 12 -5.28 -1.88 -10.35
CA GLN A 12 -4.30 -2.89 -10.00
C GLN A 12 -2.91 -2.56 -10.54
N GLU A 13 -2.80 -2.30 -11.85
CA GLU A 13 -1.52 -1.92 -12.51
C GLU A 13 -0.91 -0.69 -11.82
N ARG A 14 -1.74 0.29 -11.41
CA ARG A 14 -1.27 1.47 -10.69
C ARG A 14 -0.73 1.15 -9.29
N VAL A 15 -1.36 0.22 -8.57
CA VAL A 15 -0.89 -0.21 -7.25
C VAL A 15 0.42 -0.99 -7.39
N GLU A 16 0.53 -1.85 -8.39
CA GLU A 16 1.75 -2.58 -8.72
C GLU A 16 2.91 -1.61 -9.00
N ASP A 17 2.72 -0.61 -9.87
CA ASP A 17 3.73 0.42 -10.17
C ASP A 17 4.21 1.17 -8.90
N ILE A 18 3.28 1.47 -7.97
CA ILE A 18 3.61 2.16 -6.72
C ILE A 18 4.52 1.29 -5.86
N PHE A 19 4.17 0.02 -5.67
CA PHE A 19 4.95 -0.88 -4.82
C PHE A 19 6.25 -1.33 -5.46
N GLU A 20 6.31 -1.48 -6.79
CA GLU A 20 7.55 -1.70 -7.50
C GLU A 20 8.52 -0.53 -7.32
N LEU A 21 8.03 0.71 -7.45
CA LEU A 21 8.84 1.89 -7.16
C LEU A 21 9.31 1.86 -5.70
N ILE A 22 8.43 1.65 -4.72
CA ILE A 22 8.82 1.63 -3.30
C ILE A 22 9.89 0.56 -3.02
N ASN A 23 9.72 -0.66 -3.55
CA ASN A 23 10.65 -1.76 -3.36
C ASN A 23 12.01 -1.51 -4.03
N SER A 24 12.05 -0.72 -5.10
CA SER A 24 13.31 -0.33 -5.76
C SER A 24 14.15 0.68 -4.96
N GLN A 25 13.57 1.33 -3.95
CA GLN A 25 14.26 2.38 -3.19
C GLN A 25 14.88 1.83 -1.90
N ASN A 26 16.22 1.87 -1.81
CA ASN A 26 16.97 1.39 -0.64
C ASN A 26 16.99 2.39 0.55
N LYS A 27 16.45 3.59 0.37
CA LYS A 27 16.43 4.67 1.37
C LYS A 27 15.10 5.43 1.29
N PRO A 28 14.68 6.12 2.38
CA PRO A 28 13.56 7.04 2.33
C PRO A 28 13.71 8.05 1.18
N PHE A 29 12.62 8.30 0.45
CA PHE A 29 12.65 9.12 -0.75
C PHE A 29 11.45 10.08 -0.78
N PRO A 30 11.57 11.23 -1.46
CA PRO A 30 10.50 12.21 -1.51
C PRO A 30 9.34 11.72 -2.37
N LYS A 31 8.10 12.00 -1.95
CA LYS A 31 6.87 11.63 -2.69
C LYS A 31 6.84 12.12 -4.14
N SER A 32 7.63 13.14 -4.48
CA SER A 32 7.76 13.63 -5.85
C SER A 32 8.27 12.57 -6.84
N ARG A 33 9.01 11.56 -6.36
CA ARG A 33 9.44 10.38 -7.16
C ARG A 33 8.27 9.61 -7.77
N LEU A 34 7.08 9.65 -7.18
CA LEU A 34 5.89 9.00 -7.74
C LEU A 34 5.47 9.60 -9.09
N LYS A 35 6.01 10.77 -9.47
CA LYS A 35 5.87 11.30 -10.83
C LYS A 35 6.53 10.40 -11.89
N ASP A 36 7.58 9.67 -11.53
CA ASP A 36 8.32 8.77 -12.44
C ASP A 36 7.40 7.64 -12.93
N ILE A 37 6.42 7.23 -12.12
CA ILE A 37 5.35 6.28 -12.48
C ILE A 37 4.05 6.98 -12.92
N GLY A 38 4.11 8.27 -13.26
CA GLY A 38 2.99 9.05 -13.80
C GLY A 38 1.90 9.41 -12.79
N LEU A 39 2.20 9.44 -11.48
CA LEU A 39 1.27 9.99 -10.48
C LEU A 39 1.50 11.48 -10.30
N ASN A 40 0.43 12.27 -10.46
CA ASN A 40 0.46 13.68 -10.07
C ASN A 40 0.53 13.82 -8.54
N PRO A 41 0.99 14.97 -8.00
CA PRO A 41 1.19 15.16 -6.56
C PRO A 41 -0.06 14.91 -5.70
N LYS A 42 -1.25 15.32 -6.17
CA LYS A 42 -2.51 15.16 -5.45
C LYS A 42 -2.94 13.69 -5.38
N SER A 43 -2.75 12.96 -6.48
CA SER A 43 -3.02 11.52 -6.54
C SER A 43 -2.02 10.72 -5.72
N ALA A 44 -0.73 11.07 -5.77
CA ALA A 44 0.32 10.46 -4.96
C ALA A 44 -0.01 10.58 -3.46
N GLU A 45 -0.37 11.78 -3.00
CA GLU A 45 -0.78 12.01 -1.61
C GLU A 45 -1.96 11.11 -1.18
N LYS A 46 -3.00 11.01 -2.02
CA LYS A 46 -4.17 10.16 -1.73
C LYS A 46 -3.80 8.69 -1.63
N TRP A 47 -2.97 8.20 -2.55
CA TRP A 47 -2.49 6.81 -2.53
C TRP A 47 -1.67 6.52 -1.28
N LEU A 48 -0.72 7.39 -0.94
CA LEU A 48 0.11 7.21 0.26
C LEU A 48 -0.72 7.19 1.54
N LYS A 49 -1.69 8.11 1.68
CA LYS A 49 -2.62 8.10 2.83
C LYS A 49 -3.48 6.85 2.89
N LEU A 50 -3.94 6.34 1.74
CA LEU A 50 -4.70 5.10 1.68
C LEU A 50 -3.85 3.89 2.08
N ILE A 51 -2.61 3.82 1.59
CA ILE A 51 -1.65 2.76 1.95
C ILE A 51 -1.34 2.81 3.45
N ASP A 52 -1.03 3.99 3.99
CA ASP A 52 -0.82 4.20 5.43
C ASP A 52 -2.03 3.75 6.26
N TYR A 53 -3.24 4.12 5.83
CA TYR A 53 -4.46 3.65 6.49
C TYR A 53 -4.61 2.13 6.43
N ILE A 54 -4.37 1.49 5.27
CA ILE A 54 -4.45 0.03 5.09
C ILE A 54 -3.42 -0.69 5.97
N GLN A 55 -2.19 -0.19 6.06
CA GLN A 55 -1.14 -0.75 6.92
C GLN A 55 -1.51 -0.74 8.40
N LYS A 56 -2.42 0.16 8.80
CA LYS A 56 -2.97 0.26 10.16
C LYS A 56 -4.15 -0.67 10.43
N GLN A 57 -4.60 -1.43 9.44
CA GLN A 57 -5.73 -2.37 9.58
C GLN A 57 -5.26 -3.80 9.90
N PRO A 58 -6.17 -4.71 10.32
CA PRO A 58 -5.88 -6.13 10.39
C PRO A 58 -5.54 -6.74 9.05
N LYS A 59 -4.61 -7.69 9.08
CA LYS A 59 -4.35 -8.56 7.94
C LYS A 59 -5.59 -9.41 7.67
N ILE A 60 -6.01 -9.41 6.42
CA ILE A 60 -7.13 -10.22 5.93
C ILE A 60 -6.65 -11.19 4.85
N ARG A 61 -7.35 -12.31 4.71
CA ARG A 61 -7.24 -13.24 3.59
C ARG A 61 -8.60 -13.32 2.91
N LEU A 62 -8.59 -13.27 1.58
CA LEU A 62 -9.78 -13.54 0.78
C LEU A 62 -9.83 -15.03 0.44
N ILE A 63 -10.94 -15.68 0.73
CA ILE A 63 -11.18 -17.09 0.41
C ILE A 63 -12.26 -17.10 -0.68
N GLN A 64 -11.86 -17.40 -1.91
CA GLN A 64 -12.76 -17.47 -3.06
C GLN A 64 -13.29 -18.89 -3.22
N THR A 65 -14.60 -19.03 -3.36
CA THR A 65 -15.27 -20.27 -3.79
C THR A 65 -15.98 -20.01 -5.13
N GLU A 66 -16.54 -21.04 -5.75
CA GLU A 66 -17.23 -20.91 -7.05
C GLU A 66 -18.36 -19.88 -7.05
N HIS A 67 -19.00 -19.64 -5.89
CA HIS A 67 -20.17 -18.78 -5.79
C HIS A 67 -19.99 -17.59 -4.84
N ASN A 68 -18.97 -17.61 -3.98
CA ASN A 68 -18.83 -16.64 -2.89
C ASN A 68 -17.38 -16.21 -2.67
N THR A 69 -17.22 -15.05 -2.04
CA THR A 69 -15.93 -14.59 -1.51
C THR A 69 -16.09 -14.34 -0.02
N PHE A 70 -15.31 -15.05 0.79
CA PHE A 70 -15.25 -14.87 2.23
C PHE A 70 -14.04 -14.02 2.61
N ILE A 71 -14.16 -13.29 3.72
CA ILE A 71 -13.08 -12.49 4.30
C ILE A 71 -12.71 -13.11 5.64
N GLU A 72 -11.49 -13.60 5.75
CA GLU A 72 -10.92 -14.13 6.99
C GLU A 72 -9.97 -13.10 7.60
N LYS A 73 -10.16 -12.75 8.87
CA LYS A 73 -9.16 -12.00 9.63
C LYS A 73 -8.07 -12.98 10.08
N VAL A 74 -6.88 -12.85 9.51
CA VAL A 74 -5.73 -13.77 9.76
C VAL A 74 -4.80 -13.28 10.88
N GLU A 75 -5.19 -12.22 11.58
CA GLU A 75 -4.37 -11.62 12.62
C GLU A 75 -4.51 -12.33 13.98
N GLY A 76 -3.39 -12.86 14.50
CA GLY A 76 -3.29 -13.39 15.86
C GLY A 76 -3.05 -12.29 16.93
N LYS A 77 -3.23 -12.64 18.21
CA LYS A 77 -3.09 -11.69 19.36
C LYS A 77 -1.75 -10.92 19.34
N TYR A 78 -0.65 -11.60 19.06
CA TYR A 78 0.69 -11.00 19.02
C TYR A 78 0.83 -9.98 17.87
N GLN A 79 0.34 -10.31 16.68
CA GLN A 79 0.38 -9.41 15.52
C GLN A 79 -0.51 -8.17 15.75
N ALA A 80 -1.65 -8.35 16.42
CA ALA A 80 -2.52 -7.24 16.81
C ALA A 80 -1.85 -6.30 17.83
N LEU A 81 -1.06 -6.84 18.76
CA LEU A 81 -0.26 -6.08 19.73
C LEU A 81 0.88 -5.32 19.05
N MET A 82 1.66 -5.98 18.19
CA MET A 82 2.75 -5.35 17.44
C MET A 82 2.26 -4.19 16.58
N ARG A 83 1.14 -4.36 15.87
CA ARG A 83 0.55 -3.25 15.12
C ARG A 83 0.20 -2.08 16.04
N LYS A 84 -0.39 -2.33 17.22
CA LYS A 84 -0.70 -1.24 18.16
C LYS A 84 0.56 -0.52 18.65
N MET A 85 1.64 -1.23 18.91
CA MET A 85 2.92 -0.63 19.35
C MET A 85 3.59 0.20 18.26
N ILE A 86 3.60 -0.27 17.00
CA ILE A 86 4.15 0.49 15.86
C ILE A 86 3.39 1.81 15.67
N LEU A 87 2.10 1.83 16.01
CA LEU A 87 1.21 2.98 15.91
C LEU A 87 1.18 3.86 17.15
N ASP A 88 1.94 3.49 18.18
CA ASP A 88 2.07 4.33 19.36
C ASP A 88 3.00 5.51 19.04
N GLU A 89 2.39 6.64 18.67
CA GLU A 89 3.10 7.88 18.33
C GLU A 89 3.81 8.52 19.54
N THR A 90 3.53 8.03 20.76
CA THR A 90 4.23 8.48 21.98
C THR A 90 5.63 7.88 22.11
N LEU A 91 5.92 6.77 21.39
CA LEU A 91 7.24 6.18 21.34
C LEU A 91 8.11 6.85 20.27
N PRO A 92 9.40 7.14 20.53
CA PRO A 92 10.34 7.60 19.50
C PRO A 92 10.40 6.61 18.32
N PHE A 93 10.61 7.12 17.10
CA PHE A 93 10.67 6.30 15.88
C PHE A 93 11.66 5.12 15.99
N GLU A 94 12.80 5.33 16.64
CA GLU A 94 13.83 4.30 16.88
C GLU A 94 13.36 3.15 17.77
N GLN A 95 12.32 3.36 18.59
CA GLN A 95 11.75 2.35 19.49
C GLN A 95 10.55 1.62 18.86
N ARG A 96 10.11 2.04 17.67
CA ARG A 96 9.01 1.42 16.91
C ARG A 96 9.48 0.42 15.85
N LEU A 97 10.80 0.23 15.71
CA LEU A 97 11.48 -0.62 14.72
C LEU A 97 12.00 -1.92 15.33
#